data_AF-A0A9D4W707-F1
#
_entry.id   AF-A0A9D4W707-F1
#
_cell.length_a   1.000
_cell.length_b   1.000
_cell.length_c   1.000
_cell.angle_alpha   90.00
_cell.angle_beta   90.00
_cell.angle_gamma   90.00
#
_symmetry.space_group_name_H-M   'P 1'
#
loop_
_entity.id
_entity.type
_entity.pdbx_description
1 polymer ?
#
loop_
_entity_poly.entity_id
_entity_poly.type
_entity_poly.pdbx_seq_one_letter_code
_entity_poly.pdbx_strand_id
1 'polypeptide(L)'
;MITMTTNILRSILDKEKLSGTNFLDWHRNLRIILKHDRKLYVLEKPVPEEEPPSSTPKTERDAYKKHVNDANETACLMLATMNSELQKQH
;
A
#
# COMPACT_ATOMS: atom_id res chain seq x y z
N MET A 1 19.20 -1.56 -3.35
CA MET A 1 19.44 -2.99 -3.12
C MET A 1 18.20 -3.56 -2.47
N ILE A 2 17.34 -4.26 -3.21
CA ILE A 2 16.16 -4.92 -2.64
C ILE A 2 16.68 -6.18 -1.94
N THR A 3 16.49 -6.27 -0.62
CA THR A 3 16.94 -7.41 0.18
C THR A 3 16.03 -8.63 -0.05
N MET A 4 16.60 -9.84 -0.04
CA MET A 4 15.88 -11.11 -0.30
C MET A 4 14.63 -11.29 0.57
N THR A 5 14.65 -10.79 1.81
CA THR A 5 13.51 -10.77 2.75
C THR A 5 12.31 -10.00 2.21
N THR A 6 12.54 -8.90 1.49
CA THR A 6 11.47 -8.09 0.90
C THR A 6 10.74 -8.86 -0.22
N ASN A 7 11.46 -9.70 -0.96
CA ASN A 7 10.87 -10.54 -2.01
C ASN A 7 10.05 -11.70 -1.43
N ILE A 8 10.52 -12.33 -0.35
CA ILE A 8 9.78 -13.43 0.30
C ILE A 8 8.44 -12.95 0.85
N LEU A 9 8.41 -11.81 1.56
CA LEU A 9 7.19 -11.27 2.13
C LEU A 9 6.16 -10.93 1.05
N ARG A 10 6.59 -10.29 -0.05
CA ARG A 10 5.67 -9.96 -1.15
C ARG A 10 5.15 -11.19 -1.90
N SER A 11 5.95 -12.24 -2.00
CA SER A 11 5.50 -13.51 -2.61
C SER A 11 4.31 -14.17 -1.90
N ILE A 12 4.04 -13.81 -0.64
CA ILE A 12 2.86 -14.29 0.10
C ILE A 12 1.58 -13.81 -0.59
N LEU A 13 1.52 -12.55 -1.01
CA LEU A 13 0.35 -12.00 -1.71
C LEU A 13 0.22 -12.50 -3.15
N ASP A 14 1.32 -12.93 -3.78
CA ASP A 14 1.26 -13.56 -5.09
C ASP A 14 0.65 -14.97 -5.03
N LYS A 15 0.88 -15.70 -3.92
CA LYS A 15 0.32 -17.03 -3.67
C LYS A 15 -1.13 -16.97 -3.20
N GLU A 16 -1.46 -16.02 -2.34
CA GLU A 16 -2.80 -15.83 -1.81
C GLU A 16 -3.41 -14.52 -2.30
N LYS A 17 -3.67 -14.44 -3.61
CA LYS A 17 -4.33 -13.26 -4.19
C LYS A 17 -5.73 -13.06 -3.62
N LEU A 18 -6.15 -11.80 -3.49
CA LEU A 18 -7.50 -11.45 -3.07
C LEU A 18 -8.52 -12.04 -4.04
N SER A 19 -9.48 -12.76 -3.47
CA SER A 19 -10.64 -13.34 -4.12
C SER A 19 -11.90 -12.90 -3.36
N GLY A 20 -13.08 -13.28 -3.87
CA GLY A 20 -14.35 -12.99 -3.21
C GLY A 20 -14.53 -13.65 -1.83
N THR A 21 -13.66 -14.59 -1.43
CA THR A 21 -13.87 -15.41 -0.22
C THR A 21 -12.78 -15.32 0.83
N ASN A 22 -11.61 -14.74 0.51
CA ASN A 22 -10.42 -14.77 1.38
C ASN A 22 -9.97 -13.39 1.90
N PHE A 23 -10.87 -12.39 1.92
CA PHE A 23 -10.53 -11.01 2.28
C PHE A 23 -9.76 -10.89 3.61
N LEU A 24 -10.19 -11.62 4.66
CA LEU A 24 -9.56 -11.53 5.98
C LEU A 24 -8.09 -12.02 5.97
N ASP A 25 -7.82 -13.12 5.27
CA ASP A 25 -6.48 -13.70 5.18
C ASP A 25 -5.57 -12.83 4.30
N TRP A 26 -6.06 -12.40 3.14
CA TRP A 26 -5.34 -11.48 2.27
C TRP A 26 -5.04 -10.15 2.97
N HIS A 27 -6.02 -9.59 3.67
CA HIS A 27 -5.86 -8.33 4.41
C HIS A 27 -4.84 -8.47 5.56
N ARG A 28 -4.82 -9.61 6.26
CA ARG A 28 -3.80 -9.90 7.27
C ARG A 28 -2.40 -9.94 6.65
N ASN A 29 -2.24 -10.62 5.52
CA ASN A 29 -0.97 -10.69 4.78
C ASN A 29 -0.52 -9.30 4.31
N LEU A 30 -1.44 -8.50 3.77
CA LEU A 30 -1.19 -7.12 3.36
C LEU A 30 -0.67 -6.27 4.54
N ARG A 31 -1.34 -6.33 5.70
CA ARG A 31 -0.92 -5.59 6.90
C ARG A 31 0.49 -5.97 7.36
N ILE A 32 0.89 -7.25 7.26
CA ILE A 32 2.24 -7.71 7.61
C ILE A 32 3.28 -7.03 6.70
N ILE A 33 3.03 -7.02 5.39
CA ILE A 33 3.94 -6.41 4.39
C ILE A 33 4.01 -4.89 4.58
N LEU A 34 2.88 -4.22 4.75
CA LEU A 34 2.85 -2.78 4.98
C LEU A 34 3.52 -2.39 6.31
N LYS A 35 3.42 -3.23 7.35
CA LYS A 35 4.14 -3.01 8.60
C LYS A 35 5.65 -3.14 8.41
N HIS A 36 6.11 -4.15 7.67
CA HIS A 36 7.52 -4.31 7.31
C HIS A 36 8.05 -3.08 6.54
N ASP A 37 7.26 -2.57 5.59
CA ASP A 37 7.63 -1.43 4.75
C ASP A 37 7.40 -0.06 5.43
N ARG A 38 6.95 -0.03 6.69
CA ARG A 38 6.59 1.18 7.47
C ARG A 38 5.50 2.04 6.81
N LYS A 39 4.57 1.39 6.11
CA LYS A 39 3.45 1.98 5.37
C LYS A 39 2.07 1.63 5.92
N LEU A 40 1.99 0.86 7.02
CA LEU A 40 0.73 0.44 7.61
C LEU A 40 -0.24 1.61 7.88
N TYR A 41 0.31 2.78 8.23
CA TYR A 41 -0.45 4.00 8.49
C TYR A 41 -1.34 4.45 7.33
N VAL A 42 -1.00 4.09 6.07
CA VAL A 42 -1.79 4.41 4.87
C VAL A 42 -3.19 3.78 4.92
N LEU A 43 -3.35 2.63 5.59
CA LEU A 43 -4.67 2.01 5.76
C LEU A 43 -5.53 2.70 6.82
N GLU A 44 -4.92 3.50 7.70
CA GLU A 44 -5.56 4.09 8.87
C GLU A 44 -5.78 5.59 8.73
N LYS A 45 -4.97 6.24 7.87
CA LYS A 45 -4.97 7.69 7.68
C LYS A 45 -5.15 7.99 6.19
N PRO A 46 -6.26 8.63 5.79
CA PRO A 46 -6.40 9.06 4.41
C PRO A 46 -5.33 10.10 4.06
N VAL A 47 -4.93 10.12 2.79
CA VAL A 47 -4.13 11.21 2.25
C VAL A 47 -5.00 12.48 2.29
N PRO A 48 -4.51 13.62 2.80
CA PRO A 48 -5.24 14.88 2.73
C PRO A 48 -5.65 15.19 1.29
N GLU A 49 -6.88 15.66 1.09
CA GLU A 49 -7.40 15.94 -0.27
C GLU A 49 -6.67 17.10 -0.96
N GLU A 50 -6.23 18.07 -0.16
CA GLU A 50 -5.57 19.29 -0.65
C GLU A 50 -4.06 19.21 -0.46
N GLU A 51 -3.30 19.57 -1.50
CA GLU A 51 -1.86 19.74 -1.39
C GLU A 51 -1.55 21.01 -0.56
N PRO A 52 -0.64 20.93 0.42
CA PRO A 52 -0.25 22.09 1.21
C PRO A 52 0.31 23.22 0.34
N PRO A 53 -0.07 24.49 0.58
CA PRO A 53 0.39 25.62 -0.22
C PRO A 53 1.91 25.80 -0.16
N SER A 54 2.47 26.49 -1.15
CA SER A 54 3.92 26.72 -1.28
C SER A 54 4.54 27.51 -0.12
N SER A 55 3.71 28.24 0.64
CA SER A 55 4.10 28.94 1.88
C SER A 55 4.31 28.02 3.08
N THR A 56 3.73 26.81 3.08
CA THR A 56 3.82 25.81 4.16
C THR A 56 5.27 25.35 4.38
N PRO A 57 5.73 25.05 5.60
CA PRO A 57 7.08 24.51 5.81
C PRO A 57 7.43 23.33 4.89
N LYS A 58 8.67 23.31 4.37
CA LYS A 58 9.12 22.27 3.44
C LYS A 58 8.93 20.86 4.02
N THR A 59 9.17 20.68 5.31
CA THR A 59 9.00 19.41 6.03
C THR A 59 7.59 18.86 5.94
N GLU A 60 6.57 19.73 6.03
CA GLU A 60 5.17 19.33 5.93
C GLU A 60 4.79 18.97 4.49
N ARG A 61 5.27 19.74 3.50
CA ARG A 61 5.08 19.40 2.08
C ARG A 61 5.76 18.08 1.70
N ASP A 62 6.95 17.83 2.22
CA ASP A 62 7.69 16.58 2.00
C ASP A 62 6.96 15.41 2.67
N ALA A 63 6.36 15.61 3.85
CA ALA A 63 5.52 14.61 4.51
C ALA A 63 4.24 14.29 3.71
N TYR A 64 3.59 15.31 3.15
CA TYR A 64 2.45 15.13 2.25
C TYR A 64 2.83 14.30 1.03
N LYS A 65 3.90 14.68 0.32
CA LYS A 65 4.39 13.94 -0.86
C LYS A 65 4.75 12.50 -0.54
N LYS A 66 5.37 12.26 0.62
CA LYS A 66 5.66 10.91 1.09
C LYS A 66 4.37 10.12 1.31
N HIS A 67 3.34 10.71 1.91
CA HIS A 67 2.07 10.04 2.13
C HIS A 67 1.38 9.69 0.80
N VAL A 68 1.33 10.62 -0.16
CA VAL A 68 0.81 10.38 -1.51
C VAL A 68 1.53 9.20 -2.18
N ASN A 69 2.86 9.18 -2.13
CA ASN A 69 3.65 8.12 -2.74
C ASN A 69 3.42 6.76 -2.07
N ASP A 70 3.44 6.72 -0.73
CA ASP A 70 3.19 5.49 0.03
C ASP A 70 1.78 4.95 -0.22
N ALA A 71 0.78 5.83 -0.37
CA ALA A 71 -0.59 5.48 -0.71
C ALA A 71 -0.70 4.90 -2.13
N ASN A 72 -0.07 5.54 -3.12
CA ASN A 72 -0.03 5.03 -4.49
C ASN A 72 0.65 3.66 -4.59
N GLU A 73 1.79 3.48 -3.92
CA GLU A 73 2.48 2.19 -3.89
C GLU A 73 1.62 1.10 -3.22
N THR A 74 0.91 1.45 -2.15
CA THR A 74 -0.01 0.53 -1.46
C THR A 74 -1.19 0.16 -2.35
N ALA A 75 -1.79 1.12 -3.05
CA ALA A 75 -2.88 0.88 -3.99
C ALA A 75 -2.43 -0.03 -5.15
N CYS A 76 -1.25 0.22 -5.73
CA CYS A 76 -0.67 -0.64 -6.76
C CYS A 76 -0.43 -2.07 -6.25
N LEU A 77 0.09 -2.23 -5.03
CA LEU A 77 0.26 -3.55 -4.41
C LEU A 77 -1.08 -4.26 -4.21
N MET A 78 -2.09 -3.53 -3.72
CA MET A 78 -3.42 -4.08 -3.53
C MET A 78 -3.98 -4.59 -4.85
N LEU A 79 -4.00 -3.75 -5.89
CA LEU A 79 -4.47 -4.11 -7.23
C LEU A 79 -3.71 -5.30 -7.82
N ALA A 80 -2.37 -5.28 -7.79
CA ALA A 80 -1.54 -6.34 -8.34
C ALA A 80 -1.78 -7.72 -7.70
N THR A 81 -2.22 -7.70 -6.43
CA THR A 81 -2.46 -8.90 -5.62
C THR A 81 -3.94 -9.28 -5.55
N MET A 82 -4.80 -8.65 -6.35
CA MET A 82 -6.15 -9.16 -6.61
C MET A 82 -6.16 -10.24 -7.68
N ASN A 83 -7.16 -11.11 -7.66
CA ASN A 83 -7.41 -12.04 -8.77
C ASN A 83 -7.89 -11.28 -10.02
N SER A 84 -7.84 -11.93 -11.18
CA SER A 84 -8.18 -11.27 -12.45
C SER A 84 -9.63 -10.78 -12.53
N GLU A 85 -10.55 -11.42 -11.81
CA GLU A 85 -11.97 -11.04 -11.79
C GLU A 85 -12.18 -9.71 -11.08
N LEU A 86 -11.55 -9.51 -9.92
CA LEU A 86 -11.62 -8.27 -9.16
C LEU A 86 -10.79 -7.15 -9.82
N GLN A 87 -9.63 -7.48 -10.39
CA GLN A 87 -8.78 -6.51 -11.09
C GLN A 87 -9.50 -5.79 -12.22
N LYS A 88 -10.37 -6.47 -12.98
CA LYS A 88 -11.09 -5.89 -14.13
C LYS A 88 -12.13 -4.83 -13.75
N GLN A 89 -12.40 -4.64 -12.45
CA GLN A 89 -13.36 -3.66 -11.95
C GLN A 89 -12.73 -2.29 -11.68
N HIS A 90 -11.42 -2.17 -11.87
CA HIS A 90 -10.62 -0.97 -11.64
C HIS A 90 -9.75 -0.66 -12.87
#